data_AF-A0A523Q4I5-F1
#
_entry.id   AF-A0A523Q4I5-F1
#
_cell.length_a   1.000
_cell.length_b   1.000
_cell.length_c   1.000
_cell.angle_alpha   90.00
_cell.angle_beta   90.00
_cell.angle_gamma   90.00
#
_symmetry.space_group_name_H-M   'P 1'
#
loop_
_entity.id
_entity.type
_entity.pdbx_description
1 polymer ?
#
loop_
_entity_poly.entity_id
_entity_poly.type
_entity_poly.pdbx_seq_one_letter_code
_entity_poly.pdbx_strand_id
1 'polypeptide(L)'
;MALIHPTAVVDAAAELDSSVRVGPYAVIGPHVRIGAGSEIGPHCVVEGRTTIGQHNRFFQFSSIGAVPQDMSYGGEPTELVIGDHNTVREFCTLNLGTLKEEGVTRIGSHNWIMAYVHVAHDVRIGDRTVLANGATLAGHVHVGDWATVGGLTGVHQFVHIGAHAMIGFQGHVAQDVPPFMTVDGNPLQARAVNMTGLKRRGFSDERTAVIRRMHKLLYRSSLPLAEAMEAIAALKGSEPSADGDIAVMLDFLAGAKRDSRLPLMLVDGRSHEVLAACDVTLIASGTATLEAALYKRPMVIVYRLGWLNWQLMRRMAYQPWFGLPNILLKDFVVPEFIQDAAEPEAIAQAGLAWLDDAPRQERLQRQFTDLHLSLRQDTAARSSDALATLLQNA
;
A
#
# COMPACT_ATOMS: atom_id res chain seq x y z
N MET A 1 -39.51 24.96 -21.96
CA MET A 1 -39.51 23.52 -21.60
C MET A 1 -39.12 23.43 -20.13
N ALA A 2 -39.78 22.58 -19.34
CA ALA A 2 -39.45 22.43 -17.92
C ALA A 2 -38.02 21.86 -17.79
N LEU A 3 -37.20 22.46 -16.91
CA LEU A 3 -35.84 21.98 -16.64
C LEU A 3 -35.84 20.73 -15.76
N ILE A 4 -36.91 20.53 -14.97
CA ILE A 4 -37.18 19.32 -14.21
C ILE A 4 -38.21 18.49 -14.98
N HIS A 5 -37.86 17.25 -15.31
CA HIS A 5 -38.77 16.36 -16.02
C HIS A 5 -40.00 16.01 -15.16
N PRO A 6 -41.22 15.92 -15.72
CA PRO A 6 -42.43 15.65 -14.94
C PRO A 6 -42.45 14.32 -14.15
N THR A 7 -41.59 13.37 -14.51
CA THR A 7 -41.45 12.08 -13.81
C THR A 7 -40.31 12.05 -12.80
N ALA A 8 -39.55 13.14 -12.66
CA ALA A 8 -38.58 13.27 -11.58
C ALA A 8 -39.32 13.50 -10.26
N VAL A 9 -38.82 12.90 -9.18
CA VAL A 9 -39.33 13.11 -7.82
C VAL A 9 -38.33 13.99 -7.10
N VAL A 10 -38.70 15.24 -6.86
CA VAL A 10 -37.87 16.21 -6.13
C VAL A 10 -38.60 16.52 -4.83
N ASP A 11 -37.97 16.24 -3.70
CA ASP A 11 -38.52 16.60 -2.40
C ASP A 11 -38.67 18.12 -2.27
N ALA A 12 -39.73 18.58 -1.61
CA ALA A 12 -40.03 20.00 -1.47
C ALA A 12 -38.98 20.77 -0.64
N ALA A 13 -38.19 20.09 0.19
CA ALA A 13 -37.12 20.69 0.98
C ALA A 13 -35.78 20.78 0.22
N ALA A 14 -35.66 20.15 -0.95
CA ALA A 14 -34.44 20.22 -1.75
C ALA A 14 -34.20 21.65 -2.29
N GLU A 15 -32.94 22.09 -2.26
CA GLU A 15 -32.56 23.44 -2.70
C GLU A 15 -31.83 23.36 -4.05
N LEU A 16 -32.54 23.65 -5.14
CA LEU A 16 -31.99 23.61 -6.51
C LEU A 16 -31.97 25.03 -7.09
N ASP A 17 -30.85 25.41 -7.69
CA ASP A 17 -30.80 26.63 -8.50
C ASP A 17 -31.77 26.55 -9.68
N SER A 18 -32.34 27.70 -10.07
CA SER A 18 -33.32 27.83 -11.15
C SER A 18 -32.87 27.29 -12.51
N SER A 19 -31.56 27.13 -12.74
CA SER A 19 -30.98 26.62 -13.97
C SER A 19 -30.68 25.11 -13.97
N VAL A 20 -30.88 24.43 -12.83
CA VAL A 20 -30.63 22.97 -12.69
C VAL A 20 -31.57 22.16 -13.58
N ARG A 21 -31.02 21.16 -14.24
CA ARG A 21 -31.78 20.20 -15.06
C ARG A 21 -31.87 18.85 -14.38
N VAL A 22 -33.06 18.28 -14.32
CA VAL A 22 -33.31 16.96 -13.72
C VAL A 22 -34.03 16.06 -14.72
N GLY A 23 -33.38 14.96 -15.09
CA GLY A 23 -33.86 13.99 -16.07
C GLY A 23 -35.00 13.10 -15.55
N PRO A 24 -35.66 12.35 -16.45
CA PRO A 24 -36.78 11.48 -16.09
C PRO A 24 -36.41 10.44 -15.04
N TYR A 25 -37.32 10.21 -14.10
CA TYR A 25 -37.22 9.20 -13.05
C TYR A 25 -36.03 9.36 -12.09
N ALA A 26 -35.39 10.53 -12.09
CA ALA A 26 -34.43 10.87 -11.04
C ALA A 26 -35.16 11.16 -9.72
N VAL A 27 -34.50 10.87 -8.60
CA VAL A 27 -35.00 11.13 -7.24
C VAL A 27 -34.02 12.07 -6.53
N ILE A 28 -34.52 13.17 -5.98
CA ILE A 28 -33.74 14.15 -5.20
C ILE A 28 -34.34 14.26 -3.79
N GLY A 29 -33.53 13.95 -2.78
CA GLY A 29 -33.94 13.94 -1.37
C GLY A 29 -34.00 15.33 -0.69
N PRO A 30 -34.58 15.39 0.52
CA PRO A 30 -34.91 16.65 1.22
C PRO A 30 -33.70 17.48 1.68
N HIS A 31 -32.51 16.89 1.76
CA HIS A 31 -31.30 17.56 2.27
C HIS A 31 -30.27 17.83 1.17
N VAL A 32 -30.71 17.77 -0.09
CA VAL A 32 -29.85 17.96 -1.26
C VAL A 32 -29.84 19.43 -1.67
N ARG A 33 -28.63 19.94 -1.96
CA ARG A 33 -28.39 21.26 -2.53
C ARG A 33 -27.66 21.13 -3.87
N ILE A 34 -28.16 21.77 -4.93
CA ILE A 34 -27.56 21.68 -6.27
C ILE A 34 -27.36 23.08 -6.87
N GLY A 35 -26.10 23.39 -7.18
CA GLY A 35 -25.68 24.65 -7.76
C GLY A 35 -26.06 24.83 -9.24
N ALA A 36 -25.94 26.08 -9.70
CA ALA A 36 -26.34 26.53 -11.03
C ALA A 36 -25.72 25.72 -12.18
N GLY A 37 -26.52 25.50 -13.23
CA GLY A 37 -26.10 24.88 -14.48
C GLY A 37 -25.75 23.39 -14.38
N SER A 38 -25.99 22.75 -13.23
CA SER A 38 -25.79 21.32 -13.05
C SER A 38 -26.92 20.49 -13.67
N GLU A 39 -26.57 19.32 -14.18
CA GLU A 39 -27.48 18.37 -14.84
C GLU A 39 -27.47 17.02 -14.11
N ILE A 40 -28.64 16.60 -13.64
CA ILE A 40 -28.87 15.28 -13.07
C ILE A 40 -29.53 14.40 -14.13
N GLY A 41 -28.83 13.36 -14.56
CA GLY A 41 -29.30 12.41 -15.56
C GLY A 41 -30.50 11.57 -15.10
N PRO A 42 -31.13 10.84 -16.02
CA PRO A 42 -32.31 10.04 -15.71
C PRO A 42 -31.96 8.88 -14.79
N HIS A 43 -32.90 8.49 -13.92
CA HIS A 43 -32.72 7.40 -12.95
C HIS A 43 -31.55 7.59 -11.96
N CYS A 44 -31.02 8.80 -11.79
CA CYS A 44 -30.10 9.09 -10.69
C CYS A 44 -30.88 9.18 -9.37
N VAL A 45 -30.27 8.73 -8.29
CA VAL A 45 -30.76 8.97 -6.93
C VAL A 45 -29.74 9.86 -6.23
N VAL A 46 -30.16 11.07 -5.86
CA VAL A 46 -29.38 12.01 -5.06
C VAL A 46 -30.06 12.14 -3.71
N GLU A 47 -29.40 11.72 -2.65
CA GLU A 47 -29.97 11.67 -1.30
C GLU A 47 -28.95 12.09 -0.24
N GLY A 48 -29.28 11.90 1.04
CA GLY A 48 -28.42 12.30 2.15
C GLY A 48 -28.20 13.82 2.25
N ARG A 49 -27.32 14.24 3.17
CA ARG A 49 -26.87 15.63 3.27
C ARG A 49 -25.81 15.88 2.19
N THR A 50 -26.29 16.19 0.99
CA THR A 50 -25.44 16.27 -0.20
C THR A 50 -25.45 17.66 -0.79
N THR A 51 -24.28 18.27 -0.91
CA THR A 51 -24.10 19.55 -1.61
C THR A 51 -23.34 19.31 -2.91
N ILE A 52 -23.92 19.71 -4.03
CA ILE A 52 -23.34 19.65 -5.38
C ILE A 52 -23.15 21.07 -5.87
N GLY A 53 -21.95 21.41 -6.32
CA GLY A 53 -21.61 22.70 -6.90
C GLY A 53 -22.24 22.94 -8.28
N GLN A 54 -21.62 23.84 -9.03
CA GLN A 54 -22.10 24.35 -10.31
C GLN A 54 -21.60 23.50 -11.49
N HIS A 55 -22.37 23.51 -12.57
CA HIS A 55 -21.98 22.94 -13.87
C HIS A 55 -21.51 21.48 -13.84
N ASN A 56 -22.01 20.70 -12.88
CA ASN A 56 -21.76 19.28 -12.81
C ASN A 56 -22.66 18.52 -13.76
N ARG A 57 -22.21 17.37 -14.26
CA ARG A 57 -23.00 16.49 -15.12
C ARG A 57 -22.98 15.06 -14.59
N PHE A 58 -24.12 14.59 -14.14
CA PHE A 58 -24.31 13.22 -13.66
C PHE A 58 -25.07 12.41 -14.70
N PHE A 59 -24.52 11.27 -15.09
CA PHE A 59 -25.15 10.33 -16.00
C PHE A 59 -25.96 9.28 -15.24
N GLN A 60 -26.82 8.61 -15.99
CA GLN A 60 -27.87 7.74 -15.49
C GLN A 60 -27.40 6.65 -14.51
N PHE A 61 -28.31 6.26 -13.62
CA PHE A 61 -28.14 5.17 -12.65
C PHE A 61 -27.04 5.40 -11.60
N SER A 62 -26.64 6.65 -11.38
CA SER A 62 -25.71 6.99 -10.29
C SER A 62 -26.46 7.12 -8.97
N SER A 63 -25.87 6.60 -7.89
CA SER A 63 -26.32 6.77 -6.51
C SER A 63 -25.37 7.72 -5.78
N ILE A 64 -25.89 8.87 -5.37
CA ILE A 64 -25.09 10.02 -4.91
C ILE A 64 -25.61 10.42 -3.53
N GLY A 65 -24.74 10.38 -2.52
CA GLY A 65 -25.09 10.75 -1.14
C GLY A 65 -25.78 9.64 -0.36
N ALA A 66 -25.74 8.40 -0.84
CA ALA A 66 -26.23 7.25 -0.09
C ALA A 66 -25.37 7.00 1.16
N VAL A 67 -25.97 6.35 2.17
CA VAL A 67 -25.29 6.04 3.43
C VAL A 67 -24.01 5.21 3.23
N PRO A 68 -22.98 5.38 4.09
CA PRO A 68 -21.77 4.57 4.06
C PRO A 68 -22.03 3.06 4.09
N GLN A 69 -21.18 2.28 3.43
CA GLN A 69 -21.13 0.81 3.59
C GLN A 69 -20.28 0.36 4.78
N ASP A 70 -20.09 1.26 5.76
CA ASP A 70 -19.39 0.97 7.01
C ASP A 70 -20.40 0.38 8.01
N MET A 71 -20.13 -0.83 8.51
CA MET A 71 -21.02 -1.53 9.44
C MET A 71 -21.24 -0.79 10.77
N SER A 72 -20.37 0.18 11.10
CA SER A 72 -20.51 0.99 12.31
C SER A 72 -21.37 2.25 12.13
N TYR A 73 -21.79 2.57 10.91
CA TYR A 73 -22.63 3.74 10.64
C TYR A 73 -24.03 3.58 11.27
N GLY A 74 -24.39 4.52 12.14
CA GLY A 74 -25.62 4.51 12.93
C GLY A 74 -26.68 5.53 12.48
N GLY A 75 -26.51 6.15 11.31
CA GLY A 75 -27.42 7.21 10.82
C GLY A 75 -27.01 8.61 11.26
N GLU A 76 -25.73 8.79 11.62
CA GLU A 76 -25.17 10.07 12.03
C GLU A 76 -25.28 11.13 10.92
N PRO A 77 -25.28 12.42 11.29
CA PRO A 77 -25.51 13.50 10.34
C PRO A 77 -24.27 13.83 9.48
N THR A 78 -23.84 12.88 8.66
CA THR A 78 -22.68 13.00 7.78
C THR A 78 -23.06 13.52 6.40
N GLU A 79 -22.06 14.00 5.66
CA GLU A 79 -22.25 14.78 4.44
C GLU A 79 -21.43 14.26 3.25
N LEU A 80 -21.89 14.65 2.06
CA LEU A 80 -21.14 14.59 0.81
C LEU A 80 -21.08 15.99 0.21
N VAL A 81 -19.87 16.45 -0.13
CA VAL A 81 -19.65 17.75 -0.78
C VAL A 81 -18.92 17.54 -2.09
N ILE A 82 -19.54 17.99 -3.19
CA ILE A 82 -18.99 17.92 -4.55
C ILE A 82 -18.83 19.34 -5.08
N GLY A 83 -17.64 19.67 -5.59
CA GLY A 83 -17.32 20.95 -6.21
C GLY A 83 -17.99 21.14 -7.57
N ASP A 84 -17.29 21.83 -8.48
CA ASP A 84 -17.84 22.33 -9.73
C ASP A 84 -17.32 21.57 -10.95
N HIS A 85 -18.05 21.61 -12.07
CA HIS A 85 -17.59 21.13 -13.37
C HIS A 85 -17.14 19.66 -13.42
N ASN A 86 -17.64 18.81 -12.51
CA ASN A 86 -17.36 17.39 -12.54
C ASN A 86 -18.25 16.70 -13.58
N THR A 87 -17.71 15.67 -14.21
CA THR A 87 -18.50 14.72 -15.00
C THR A 87 -18.48 13.37 -14.31
N VAL A 88 -19.66 12.90 -13.91
CA VAL A 88 -19.87 11.61 -13.24
C VAL A 88 -20.66 10.70 -14.15
N ARG A 89 -20.03 9.63 -14.61
CA ARG A 89 -20.59 8.69 -15.57
C ARG A 89 -21.50 7.66 -14.89
N GLU A 90 -22.04 6.77 -15.70
CA GLU A 90 -23.09 5.82 -15.33
C GLU A 90 -22.68 4.90 -14.18
N PHE A 91 -23.65 4.49 -13.35
CA PHE A 91 -23.45 3.51 -12.27
C PHE A 91 -22.38 3.89 -11.24
N CYS A 92 -22.12 5.18 -11.04
CA CYS A 92 -21.23 5.62 -9.96
C CYS A 92 -21.95 5.55 -8.61
N THR A 93 -21.20 5.27 -7.56
CA THR A 93 -21.68 5.28 -6.17
C THR A 93 -20.79 6.20 -5.34
N LEU A 94 -21.37 7.26 -4.78
CA LEU A 94 -20.67 8.27 -3.99
C LEU A 94 -21.32 8.34 -2.60
N ASN A 95 -20.64 7.88 -1.56
CA ASN A 95 -21.22 7.80 -0.22
C ASN A 95 -20.92 9.02 0.66
N LEU A 96 -21.79 9.27 1.65
CA LEU A 96 -21.52 10.22 2.74
C LEU A 96 -20.30 9.79 3.57
N GLY A 97 -19.80 10.67 4.44
CA GLY A 97 -18.75 10.32 5.41
C GLY A 97 -19.23 9.50 6.61
N THR A 98 -18.32 9.26 7.55
CA THR A 98 -18.57 8.66 8.89
C THR A 98 -17.98 9.56 9.98
N LEU A 99 -18.45 9.44 11.23
CA LEU A 99 -17.85 10.18 12.36
C LEU A 99 -16.49 9.62 12.83
N LYS A 100 -15.88 8.70 12.07
CA LYS A 100 -14.51 8.25 12.33
C LYS A 100 -13.47 9.32 11.96
N GLU A 101 -13.83 10.24 11.08
CA GLU A 101 -13.06 11.44 10.77
C GLU A 101 -13.94 12.69 10.88
N GLU A 102 -14.05 13.47 9.80
CA GLU A 102 -14.75 14.75 9.77
C GLU A 102 -16.24 14.60 9.48
N GLY A 103 -16.72 13.39 9.18
CA GLY A 103 -18.11 13.15 8.80
C GLY A 103 -18.44 13.60 7.38
N VAL A 104 -17.45 13.79 6.51
CA VAL A 104 -17.66 14.36 5.17
C VAL A 104 -16.79 13.67 4.12
N THR A 105 -17.44 13.13 3.09
CA THR A 105 -16.79 12.77 1.82
C THR A 105 -16.69 14.03 0.95
N ARG A 106 -15.52 14.32 0.37
CA ARG A 106 -15.29 15.52 -0.44
C ARG A 106 -14.75 15.20 -1.82
N ILE A 107 -15.35 15.81 -2.84
CA ILE A 107 -14.89 15.74 -4.23
C ILE A 107 -14.72 17.18 -4.71
N GLY A 108 -13.54 17.50 -5.22
CA GLY A 108 -13.22 18.82 -5.78
C GLY A 108 -13.92 19.08 -7.11
N SER A 109 -13.24 19.81 -7.98
CA SER A 109 -13.76 20.35 -9.22
C SER A 109 -13.05 19.79 -10.45
N HIS A 110 -13.73 19.84 -11.60
CA HIS A 110 -13.21 19.43 -12.91
C HIS A 110 -12.77 17.95 -12.99
N ASN A 111 -13.34 17.08 -12.16
CA ASN A 111 -13.01 15.66 -12.16
C ASN A 111 -13.75 14.91 -13.28
N TRP A 112 -13.08 13.89 -13.82
CA TRP A 112 -13.64 12.95 -14.79
C TRP A 112 -13.81 11.59 -14.14
N ILE A 113 -15.03 11.29 -13.68
CA ILE A 113 -15.37 10.07 -12.95
C ILE A 113 -16.12 9.14 -13.89
N MET A 114 -15.45 8.08 -14.35
CA MET A 114 -15.98 7.16 -15.36
C MET A 114 -16.93 6.10 -14.76
N ALA A 115 -17.53 5.28 -15.62
CA ALA A 115 -18.63 4.41 -15.21
C ALA A 115 -18.18 3.37 -14.17
N TYR A 116 -19.08 3.00 -13.27
CA TYR A 116 -18.84 2.02 -12.18
C TYR A 116 -17.79 2.46 -11.15
N VAL A 117 -17.43 3.73 -11.08
CA VAL A 117 -16.54 4.20 -10.02
C VAL A 117 -17.27 4.19 -8.68
N HIS A 118 -16.59 3.69 -7.66
CA HIS A 118 -17.05 3.73 -6.28
C HIS A 118 -16.17 4.67 -5.45
N VAL A 119 -16.82 5.60 -4.76
CA VAL A 119 -16.24 6.52 -3.78
C VAL A 119 -16.90 6.20 -2.44
N ALA A 120 -16.17 5.49 -1.58
CA ALA A 120 -16.62 5.16 -0.24
C ALA A 120 -16.67 6.39 0.68
N HIS A 121 -16.97 6.14 1.94
CA HIS A 121 -17.05 7.18 2.97
C HIS A 121 -15.70 7.83 3.26
N ASP A 122 -15.74 9.12 3.62
CA ASP A 122 -14.59 9.92 4.06
C ASP A 122 -13.49 10.07 3.02
N VAL A 123 -13.77 9.68 1.77
CA VAL A 123 -12.84 9.88 0.66
C VAL A 123 -12.70 11.37 0.36
N ARG A 124 -11.47 11.80 0.08
CA ARG A 124 -11.15 13.16 -0.35
C ARG A 124 -10.53 13.13 -1.73
N ILE A 125 -11.20 13.69 -2.71
CA ILE A 125 -10.73 13.81 -4.09
C ILE A 125 -10.49 15.28 -4.37
N GLY A 126 -9.30 15.61 -4.83
CA GLY A 126 -8.93 16.95 -5.25
C GLY A 126 -9.55 17.34 -6.60
N ASP A 127 -8.84 18.18 -7.32
CA ASP A 127 -9.30 18.75 -8.58
C ASP A 127 -8.69 18.03 -9.79
N ARG A 128 -9.42 18.02 -10.92
CA ARG A 128 -8.93 17.58 -12.23
C ARG A 128 -8.43 16.13 -12.27
N THR A 129 -8.94 15.31 -11.36
CA THR A 129 -8.62 13.87 -11.32
C THR A 129 -9.34 13.10 -12.42
N VAL A 130 -8.80 11.93 -12.75
CA VAL A 130 -9.44 10.97 -13.66
C VAL A 130 -9.56 9.64 -12.96
N LEU A 131 -10.79 9.18 -12.76
CA LEU A 131 -11.09 7.86 -12.22
C LEU A 131 -11.68 7.02 -13.35
N ALA A 132 -10.90 6.07 -13.85
CA ALA A 132 -11.32 5.24 -14.98
C ALA A 132 -12.32 4.15 -14.55
N ASN A 133 -12.93 3.48 -15.53
CA ASN A 133 -14.05 2.57 -15.30
C ASN A 133 -13.76 1.53 -14.21
N GLY A 134 -14.66 1.41 -13.24
CA GLY A 134 -14.54 0.43 -12.16
C GLY A 134 -13.42 0.70 -11.15
N ALA A 135 -12.80 1.89 -11.17
CA ALA A 135 -11.92 2.29 -10.07
C ALA A 135 -12.73 2.36 -8.77
N THR A 136 -12.23 1.71 -7.73
CA THR A 136 -12.93 1.55 -6.45
C THR A 136 -12.06 2.10 -5.33
N LEU A 137 -12.51 3.17 -4.69
CA LEU A 137 -11.84 3.80 -3.56
C LEU A 137 -12.52 3.36 -2.27
N ALA A 138 -11.80 2.64 -1.41
CA ALA A 138 -12.29 2.29 -0.08
C ALA A 138 -12.31 3.52 0.85
N GLY A 139 -12.81 3.35 2.07
CA GLY A 139 -12.98 4.44 3.02
C GLY A 139 -11.67 5.19 3.30
N HIS A 140 -11.77 6.50 3.56
CA HIS A 140 -10.63 7.34 3.97
C HIS A 140 -9.50 7.50 2.94
N VAL A 141 -9.75 7.16 1.67
CA VAL A 141 -8.75 7.37 0.60
C VAL A 141 -8.63 8.85 0.28
N HIS A 142 -7.41 9.35 0.09
CA HIS A 142 -7.17 10.69 -0.44
C HIS A 142 -6.57 10.62 -1.85
N VAL A 143 -7.11 11.40 -2.78
CA VAL A 143 -6.66 11.50 -4.17
C VAL A 143 -6.32 12.94 -4.47
N GLY A 144 -5.03 13.22 -4.63
CA GLY A 144 -4.52 14.55 -4.91
C GLY A 144 -4.81 15.04 -6.33
N ASP A 145 -4.66 16.35 -6.52
CA ASP A 145 -5.00 17.02 -7.77
C ASP A 145 -4.34 16.36 -8.98
N TRP A 146 -5.12 16.26 -10.06
CA TRP A 146 -4.70 15.69 -11.33
C TRP A 146 -4.18 14.25 -11.29
N ALA A 147 -4.40 13.51 -10.22
CA ALA A 147 -4.09 12.10 -10.17
C ALA A 147 -4.98 11.32 -11.15
N THR A 148 -4.47 10.20 -11.65
CA THR A 148 -5.21 9.29 -12.52
C THR A 148 -5.23 7.90 -11.91
N VAL A 149 -6.43 7.35 -11.72
CA VAL A 149 -6.64 5.97 -11.26
C VAL A 149 -7.12 5.14 -12.44
N GLY A 150 -6.29 4.19 -12.88
CA GLY A 150 -6.60 3.31 -14.00
C GLY A 150 -7.82 2.42 -13.74
N GLY A 151 -8.42 1.90 -14.81
CA GLY A 151 -9.66 1.13 -14.71
C GLY A 151 -9.47 -0.17 -13.93
N LEU A 152 -10.55 -0.65 -13.30
CA LEU A 152 -10.57 -1.87 -12.46
C LEU A 152 -9.53 -1.87 -11.33
N THR A 153 -9.10 -0.69 -10.88
CA THR A 153 -8.15 -0.53 -9.78
C THR A 153 -8.89 -0.49 -8.45
N GLY A 154 -8.43 -1.28 -7.49
CA GLY A 154 -8.88 -1.21 -6.10
C GLY A 154 -7.87 -0.45 -5.25
N VAL A 155 -8.34 0.57 -4.53
CA VAL A 155 -7.54 1.36 -3.58
C VAL A 155 -7.99 1.03 -2.17
N HIS A 156 -7.07 0.48 -1.38
CA HIS A 156 -7.32 0.07 -0.01
C HIS A 156 -7.58 1.30 0.89
N GLN A 157 -8.32 1.10 1.98
CA GLN A 157 -8.67 2.17 2.92
C GLN A 157 -7.44 2.88 3.47
N PHE A 158 -7.58 4.18 3.74
CA PHE A 158 -6.53 5.10 4.23
C PHE A 158 -5.35 5.38 3.28
N VAL A 159 -5.36 4.85 2.06
CA VAL A 159 -4.29 5.13 1.10
C VAL A 159 -4.38 6.57 0.60
N HIS A 160 -3.23 7.22 0.52
CA HIS A 160 -3.07 8.52 -0.14
C HIS A 160 -2.42 8.37 -1.52
N ILE A 161 -3.07 8.94 -2.53
CA ILE A 161 -2.57 9.04 -3.90
C ILE A 161 -2.17 10.49 -4.14
N GLY A 162 -0.87 10.73 -4.30
CA GLY A 162 -0.30 12.05 -4.45
C GLY A 162 -0.71 12.75 -5.75
N ALA A 163 -0.64 14.08 -5.73
CA ALA A 163 -0.97 14.90 -6.90
C ALA A 163 -0.14 14.49 -8.12
N HIS A 164 -0.76 14.55 -9.30
CA HIS A 164 -0.16 14.14 -10.58
C HIS A 164 0.29 12.68 -10.70
N ALA A 165 0.03 11.82 -9.70
CA ALA A 165 0.32 10.41 -9.79
C ALA A 165 -0.54 9.72 -10.87
N MET A 166 -0.05 8.61 -11.41
CA MET A 166 -0.76 7.78 -12.36
C MET A 166 -0.69 6.32 -11.92
N ILE A 167 -1.83 5.73 -11.65
CA ILE A 167 -1.97 4.30 -11.38
C ILE A 167 -2.40 3.59 -12.67
N GLY A 168 -1.70 2.51 -13.00
CA GLY A 168 -2.01 1.64 -14.14
C GLY A 168 -3.37 0.96 -14.05
N PHE A 169 -3.73 0.21 -15.09
CA PHE A 169 -4.95 -0.58 -15.14
C PHE A 169 -4.85 -1.80 -14.20
N GLN A 170 -5.95 -2.19 -13.56
CA GLN A 170 -6.02 -3.34 -12.64
C GLN A 170 -5.02 -3.28 -11.48
N GLY A 171 -4.78 -2.09 -10.93
CA GLY A 171 -3.91 -1.93 -9.76
C GLY A 171 -4.54 -2.45 -8.47
N HIS A 172 -3.75 -3.12 -7.62
CA HIS A 172 -4.06 -3.34 -6.21
C HIS A 172 -3.24 -2.36 -5.37
N VAL A 173 -3.84 -1.25 -4.96
CA VAL A 173 -3.15 -0.16 -4.26
C VAL A 173 -3.35 -0.30 -2.76
N ALA A 174 -2.37 -0.93 -2.10
CA ALA A 174 -2.35 -1.12 -0.65
C ALA A 174 -1.43 -0.13 0.09
N GLN A 175 -0.80 0.77 -0.64
CA GLN A 175 0.26 1.65 -0.14
C GLN A 175 0.17 3.02 -0.80
N ASP A 176 0.55 4.05 -0.05
CA ASP A 176 0.61 5.42 -0.54
C ASP A 176 1.43 5.54 -1.83
N VAL A 177 0.92 6.33 -2.76
CA VAL A 177 1.53 6.58 -4.07
C VAL A 177 2.04 8.02 -4.09
N PRO A 178 3.36 8.27 -4.07
CA PRO A 178 3.87 9.63 -4.02
C PRO A 178 3.48 10.48 -5.23
N PRO A 179 3.46 11.83 -5.08
CA PRO A 179 3.17 12.74 -6.16
C PRO A 179 4.04 12.50 -7.39
N PHE A 180 3.50 12.78 -8.56
CA PHE A 180 4.17 12.68 -9.86
C PHE A 180 4.58 11.26 -10.29
N MET A 181 4.35 10.22 -9.48
CA MET A 181 4.79 8.86 -9.78
C MET A 181 3.81 8.12 -10.67
N THR A 182 4.35 7.29 -11.56
CA THR A 182 3.61 6.23 -12.25
C THR A 182 3.81 4.92 -11.51
N VAL A 183 2.73 4.30 -11.04
CA VAL A 183 2.74 2.99 -10.39
C VAL A 183 1.93 1.97 -11.19
N ASP A 184 2.43 0.74 -11.29
CA ASP A 184 1.77 -0.31 -12.08
C ASP A 184 2.23 -1.72 -11.67
N GLY A 185 1.39 -2.72 -11.97
CA GLY A 185 1.62 -4.14 -11.74
C GLY A 185 0.94 -4.70 -10.47
N ASN A 186 1.07 -6.02 -10.30
CA ASN A 186 0.64 -6.76 -9.12
C ASN A 186 1.75 -7.76 -8.74
N PRO A 187 2.57 -7.49 -7.69
CA PRO A 187 2.44 -6.38 -6.73
C PRO A 187 2.71 -5.01 -7.37
N LEU A 188 2.04 -3.98 -6.84
CA LEU A 188 2.16 -2.60 -7.32
C LEU A 188 3.56 -2.05 -7.04
N GLN A 189 4.19 -1.44 -8.05
CA GLN A 189 5.53 -0.84 -7.92
C GLN A 189 5.59 0.53 -8.57
N ALA A 190 6.37 1.45 -7.98
CA ALA A 190 6.78 2.68 -8.63
C ALA A 190 7.67 2.38 -9.84
N ARG A 191 7.23 2.78 -11.03
CA ARG A 191 7.92 2.50 -12.30
C ARG A 191 8.80 3.67 -12.72
N ALA A 192 8.22 4.87 -12.75
CA ALA A 192 8.85 6.07 -13.25
C ALA A 192 8.09 7.33 -12.80
N VAL A 193 8.58 8.50 -13.19
CA VAL A 193 7.81 9.75 -13.14
C VAL A 193 6.77 9.79 -14.27
N ASN A 194 5.59 10.34 -14.01
CA ASN A 194 4.50 10.58 -14.97
C ASN A 194 4.84 11.71 -15.98
N MET A 195 5.91 11.53 -16.74
CA MET A 195 6.42 12.55 -17.66
C MET A 195 5.38 12.97 -18.71
N THR A 196 4.60 12.03 -19.23
CA THR A 196 3.54 12.32 -20.21
C THR A 196 2.47 13.23 -19.62
N GLY A 197 2.01 12.95 -18.39
CA GLY A 197 1.04 13.77 -17.68
C GLY A 197 1.57 15.17 -17.41
N LEU A 198 2.81 15.29 -16.92
CA LEU A 198 3.42 16.58 -16.60
C LEU A 198 3.65 17.45 -17.84
N LYS A 199 4.15 16.89 -18.94
CA LYS A 199 4.34 17.63 -20.20
C LYS A 199 3.01 18.15 -20.77
N ARG A 200 1.95 17.35 -20.74
CA ARG A 200 0.60 17.78 -21.16
C ARG A 200 0.04 18.92 -20.30
N ARG A 201 0.53 19.09 -19.08
CA ARG A 201 0.14 20.14 -18.13
C ARG A 201 1.10 21.35 -18.16
N GLY A 202 2.01 21.41 -19.14
CA GLY A 202 2.89 22.57 -19.34
C GLY A 202 4.09 22.65 -18.39
N PHE A 203 4.48 21.54 -17.74
CA PHE A 203 5.70 21.53 -16.93
C PHE A 203 6.92 21.62 -17.86
N SER A 204 7.86 22.53 -17.55
CA SER A 204 9.09 22.70 -18.33
C SER A 204 10.05 21.51 -18.18
N ASP A 205 11.00 21.39 -19.10
CA ASP A 205 12.00 20.31 -19.04
C ASP A 205 12.93 20.48 -17.81
N GLU A 206 13.19 21.72 -17.39
CA GLU A 206 13.97 22.06 -16.17
C GLU A 206 13.22 21.63 -14.90
N ARG A 207 11.94 22.01 -14.78
CA ARG A 207 11.08 21.63 -13.65
C ARG A 207 10.95 20.11 -13.55
N THR A 208 10.67 19.44 -14.68
CA THR A 208 10.57 17.97 -14.70
C THR A 208 11.92 17.27 -14.46
N ALA A 209 13.06 17.91 -14.73
CA ALA A 209 14.36 17.38 -14.36
C ALA A 209 14.52 17.30 -12.83
N VAL A 210 14.04 18.28 -12.07
CA VAL A 210 14.02 18.24 -10.59
C VAL A 210 13.12 17.11 -10.10
N ILE A 211 11.91 16.95 -10.66
CA ILE A 211 11.01 15.85 -10.30
C ILE A 211 11.64 14.47 -10.55
N ARG A 212 12.37 14.30 -11.65
CA ARG A 212 13.15 13.07 -11.91
C ARG A 212 14.26 12.86 -10.89
N ARG A 213 14.91 13.92 -10.41
CA ARG A 213 15.90 13.82 -9.31
C ARG A 213 15.24 13.36 -8.02
N MET A 214 14.06 13.88 -7.66
CA MET A 214 13.29 13.41 -6.49
C MET A 214 13.00 11.90 -6.58
N HIS A 215 12.50 11.43 -7.74
CA HIS A 215 12.28 9.99 -7.96
C HIS A 215 13.58 9.17 -7.80
N LYS A 216 14.71 9.66 -8.34
CA LYS A 216 16.00 8.98 -8.20
C LYS A 216 16.40 8.87 -6.72
N LEU A 217 16.25 9.94 -5.95
CA LEU A 217 16.58 9.96 -4.52
C LEU A 217 15.72 8.96 -3.73
N LEU A 218 14.42 8.87 -4.03
CA LEU A 218 13.51 7.94 -3.36
C LEU A 218 13.76 6.47 -3.70
N TYR A 219 14.03 6.15 -4.97
CA TYR A 219 13.93 4.75 -5.43
C TYR A 219 15.24 4.18 -6.00
N ARG A 220 16.27 4.99 -6.21
CA ARG A 220 17.49 4.57 -6.94
C ARG A 220 18.79 4.96 -6.24
N SER A 221 18.74 5.76 -5.18
CA SER A 221 19.93 6.18 -4.43
C SER A 221 20.26 5.30 -3.22
N SER A 222 19.46 4.26 -2.95
CA SER A 222 19.62 3.36 -1.78
C SER A 222 19.67 4.10 -0.44
N LEU A 223 18.99 5.24 -0.34
CA LEU A 223 18.90 6.04 0.87
C LEU A 223 17.72 5.56 1.73
N PRO A 224 17.85 5.56 3.07
CA PRO A 224 16.70 5.56 3.97
C PRO A 224 15.76 6.74 3.67
N LEU A 225 14.45 6.59 3.98
CA LEU A 225 13.45 7.60 3.65
C LEU A 225 13.78 8.99 4.23
N ALA A 226 14.25 9.05 5.49
CA ALA A 226 14.62 10.31 6.13
C ALA A 226 15.75 11.04 5.39
N GLU A 227 16.81 10.33 5.01
CA GLU A 227 17.92 10.89 4.23
C GLU A 227 17.49 11.29 2.82
N ALA A 228 16.59 10.51 2.19
CA ALA A 228 16.01 10.87 0.91
C ALA A 228 15.18 12.17 0.99
N MET A 229 14.42 12.37 2.06
CA MET A 229 13.66 13.60 2.32
C MET A 229 14.59 14.79 2.52
N GLU A 230 15.67 14.66 3.29
CA GLU A 230 16.69 15.71 3.45
C GLU A 230 17.35 16.06 2.11
N ALA A 231 17.72 15.05 1.32
CA ALA A 231 18.32 15.27 0.01
C ALA A 231 17.35 15.91 -0.99
N ILE A 232 16.04 15.60 -0.92
CA ILE A 232 14.99 16.26 -1.69
C ILE A 232 14.84 17.72 -1.25
N ALA A 233 14.84 18.00 0.05
CA ALA A 233 14.77 19.36 0.58
C ALA A 233 15.96 20.21 0.11
N ALA A 234 17.16 19.62 0.00
CA ALA A 234 18.36 20.28 -0.50
C ALA A 234 18.29 20.64 -2.01
N LEU A 235 17.31 20.15 -2.76
CA LEU A 235 17.08 20.57 -4.16
C LEU A 235 16.42 21.95 -4.27
N LYS A 236 15.86 22.49 -3.18
CA LYS A 236 15.19 23.80 -3.19
C LYS A 236 16.14 24.90 -3.69
N GLY A 237 15.61 25.80 -4.51
CA GLY A 237 16.36 26.90 -5.12
C GLY A 237 17.23 26.51 -6.33
N SER A 238 17.38 25.21 -6.65
CA SER A 238 18.10 24.79 -7.86
C SER A 238 17.34 25.08 -9.15
N GLU A 239 16.01 25.07 -9.07
CA GLU A 239 15.09 25.49 -10.13
C GLU A 239 13.83 26.06 -9.44
N PRO A 240 13.69 27.38 -9.32
CA PRO A 240 12.62 28.01 -8.54
C PRO A 240 11.21 27.58 -8.95
N SER A 241 11.00 27.23 -10.23
CA SER A 241 9.71 26.74 -10.72
C SER A 241 9.31 25.36 -10.16
N ALA A 242 10.24 24.62 -9.56
CA ALA A 242 10.02 23.30 -8.96
C ALA A 242 9.92 23.32 -7.42
N ASP A 243 10.16 24.45 -6.76
CA ASP A 243 10.16 24.52 -5.28
C ASP A 243 8.79 24.15 -4.68
N GLY A 244 7.70 24.51 -5.36
CA GLY A 244 6.35 24.07 -4.99
C GLY A 244 6.16 22.55 -5.11
N ASP A 245 6.74 21.91 -6.13
CA ASP A 245 6.66 20.45 -6.30
C ASP A 245 7.47 19.72 -5.24
N ILE A 246 8.61 20.29 -4.85
CA ILE A 246 9.43 19.78 -3.75
C ILE A 246 8.64 19.84 -2.43
N ALA A 247 7.95 20.96 -2.17
CA ALA A 247 7.08 21.07 -0.99
C ALA A 247 5.97 20.02 -1.00
N VAL A 248 5.23 19.88 -2.12
CA VAL A 248 4.18 18.86 -2.28
C VAL A 248 4.71 17.46 -2.03
N MET A 249 5.90 17.12 -2.53
CA MET A 249 6.54 15.82 -2.28
C MET A 249 6.88 15.64 -0.81
N LEU A 250 7.53 16.61 -0.17
CA LEU A 250 7.96 16.50 1.22
C LEU A 250 6.78 16.45 2.19
N ASP A 251 5.74 17.26 1.97
CA ASP A 251 4.53 17.27 2.78
C ASP A 251 3.81 15.92 2.68
N PHE A 252 3.73 15.35 1.48
CA PHE A 252 3.19 14.01 1.27
C PHE A 252 4.00 12.96 2.03
N LEU A 253 5.33 12.97 1.92
CA LEU A 253 6.19 11.98 2.58
C LEU A 253 6.17 12.13 4.11
N ALA A 254 6.06 13.34 4.63
CA ALA A 254 5.90 13.59 6.06
C ALA A 254 4.53 13.10 6.58
N GLY A 255 3.49 13.23 5.75
CA GLY A 255 2.13 12.76 6.02
C GLY A 255 1.91 11.26 5.78
N ALA A 256 2.82 10.59 5.07
CA ALA A 256 2.81 9.16 4.80
C ALA A 256 3.07 8.38 6.10
N LYS A 257 2.04 8.33 6.95
CA LYS A 257 1.99 7.49 8.13
C LYS A 257 1.79 6.07 7.65
N ARG A 258 2.89 5.36 7.39
CA ARG A 258 2.81 3.93 7.62
C ARG A 258 2.73 3.70 9.10
N ASP A 259 1.50 3.44 9.50
CA ASP A 259 1.13 2.51 10.54
C ASP A 259 1.92 1.20 10.36
N SER A 260 3.16 1.21 10.83
CA SER A 260 3.84 0.00 11.25
C SER A 260 3.13 -0.44 12.53
N ARG A 261 1.94 -1.05 12.41
CA ARG A 261 1.26 -1.69 13.56
C ARG A 261 2.15 -2.73 14.24
N LEU A 262 3.20 -3.15 13.56
CA LEU A 262 4.28 -3.90 14.16
C LEU A 262 5.26 -2.89 14.80
N PRO A 263 5.40 -2.86 16.14
CA PRO A 263 6.45 -2.10 16.79
C PRO A 263 7.80 -2.66 16.34
N LEU A 264 8.37 -2.08 15.28
CA LEU A 264 9.66 -2.48 14.74
C LEU A 264 10.76 -1.80 15.55
N MET A 265 11.52 -2.59 16.30
CA MET A 265 12.71 -2.13 17.00
C MET A 265 13.95 -2.60 16.22
N LEU A 266 14.71 -1.63 15.69
CA LEU A 266 16.02 -1.91 15.10
C LEU A 266 17.07 -1.88 16.22
N VAL A 267 17.80 -2.97 16.38
CA VAL A 267 18.86 -3.10 17.39
C VAL A 267 20.17 -3.43 16.70
N ASP A 268 21.11 -2.49 16.70
CA ASP A 268 22.43 -2.66 16.10
C ASP A 268 23.43 -3.27 17.08
N GLY A 269 24.30 -4.16 16.59
CA GLY A 269 25.40 -4.77 17.36
C GLY A 269 25.03 -5.68 18.53
N ARG A 270 23.73 -5.86 18.84
CA ARG A 270 23.26 -6.63 20.02
C ARG A 270 22.42 -7.85 19.62
N SER A 271 22.78 -8.53 18.54
CA SER A 271 22.06 -9.69 18.02
C SER A 271 21.84 -10.78 19.07
N HIS A 272 22.82 -11.01 19.94
CA HIS A 272 22.76 -12.01 21.02
C HIS A 272 21.71 -11.70 22.09
N GLU A 273 21.55 -10.42 22.43
CA GLU A 273 20.51 -9.99 23.37
C GLU A 273 19.12 -10.15 22.76
N VAL A 274 18.98 -9.83 21.46
CA VAL A 274 17.74 -10.04 20.72
C VAL A 274 17.40 -11.53 20.63
N LEU A 275 18.39 -12.39 20.33
CA LEU A 275 18.20 -13.84 20.32
C LEU A 275 17.79 -14.36 21.70
N ALA A 276 18.40 -13.87 22.78
CA ALA A 276 18.04 -14.27 24.13
C ALA A 276 16.61 -13.84 24.53
N ALA A 277 16.14 -12.71 24.00
CA ALA A 277 14.84 -12.14 24.32
C ALA A 277 13.69 -12.63 23.42
N CYS A 278 13.98 -13.13 22.21
CA CYS A 278 12.94 -13.48 21.25
C CYS A 278 12.23 -14.82 21.54
N ASP A 279 10.97 -14.93 21.13
CA ASP A 279 10.20 -16.17 21.16
C ASP A 279 10.42 -17.01 19.89
N VAL A 280 10.56 -16.37 18.73
CA VAL A 280 10.84 -16.99 17.43
C VAL A 280 11.78 -16.10 16.64
N THR A 281 12.69 -16.72 15.89
CA THR A 281 13.65 -16.01 15.02
C THR A 281 13.40 -16.31 13.54
N LEU A 282 13.23 -15.26 12.73
CA LEU A 282 13.38 -15.38 11.27
C LEU A 282 14.84 -15.06 10.93
N ILE A 283 15.56 -15.99 10.32
CA ILE A 283 17.03 -15.88 10.22
C ILE A 283 17.55 -16.25 8.84
N ALA A 284 18.53 -15.49 8.36
CA ALA A 284 19.25 -15.81 7.14
C ALA A 284 20.17 -17.03 7.34
N SER A 285 20.32 -17.87 6.32
CA SER A 285 21.26 -19.01 6.37
C SER A 285 22.71 -18.55 6.61
N GLY A 286 23.47 -19.33 7.38
CA GLY A 286 24.85 -19.04 7.77
C GLY A 286 25.12 -19.34 9.25
N THR A 287 26.20 -18.79 9.80
CA THR A 287 26.62 -19.01 11.21
C THR A 287 25.58 -18.52 12.22
N ALA A 288 24.79 -17.51 11.86
CA ALA A 288 23.72 -16.97 12.69
C ALA A 288 22.69 -18.05 13.10
N THR A 289 22.47 -19.07 12.25
CA THR A 289 21.59 -20.21 12.57
C THR A 289 22.11 -21.06 13.72
N LEU A 290 23.44 -21.21 13.87
CA LEU A 290 24.04 -21.87 15.02
C LEU A 290 23.98 -21.00 16.27
N GLU A 291 24.15 -19.68 16.13
CA GLU A 291 23.99 -18.76 17.25
C GLU A 291 22.57 -18.86 17.83
N ALA A 292 21.54 -18.82 16.98
CA ALA A 292 20.15 -19.03 17.43
C ALA A 292 19.94 -20.41 18.08
N ALA A 293 20.58 -21.47 17.56
CA ALA A 293 20.52 -22.81 18.14
C ALA A 293 21.25 -22.89 19.49
N LEU A 294 22.29 -22.10 19.74
CA LEU A 294 22.93 -21.99 21.05
C LEU A 294 21.96 -21.41 22.09
N TYR A 295 21.19 -20.37 21.72
CA TYR A 295 20.13 -19.78 22.55
C TYR A 295 18.84 -20.63 22.65
N LYS A 296 18.82 -21.80 22.00
CA LYS A 296 17.68 -22.73 21.95
C LYS A 296 16.41 -22.10 21.37
N ARG A 297 16.56 -21.13 20.47
CA ARG A 297 15.42 -20.38 19.93
C ARG A 297 14.76 -21.13 18.77
N PRO A 298 13.42 -21.24 18.75
CA PRO A 298 12.69 -21.59 17.54
C PRO A 298 13.06 -20.66 16.40
N MET A 299 13.24 -21.21 15.20
CA MET A 299 13.63 -20.41 14.05
C MET A 299 13.00 -20.89 12.74
N VAL A 300 12.92 -19.97 11.79
CA VAL A 300 12.65 -20.24 10.38
C VAL A 300 13.84 -19.73 9.58
N ILE A 301 14.48 -20.64 8.84
CA ILE A 301 15.65 -20.29 8.04
C ILE A 301 15.17 -19.86 6.65
N VAL A 302 15.58 -18.67 6.23
CA VAL A 302 15.21 -18.11 4.93
C VAL A 302 16.48 -17.77 4.17
N TYR A 303 16.58 -18.19 2.91
CA TYR A 303 17.75 -17.85 2.11
C TYR A 303 17.40 -17.65 0.64
N ARG A 304 17.82 -16.52 0.07
CA ARG A 304 17.62 -16.20 -1.34
C ARG A 304 18.93 -15.80 -1.98
N LEU A 305 19.37 -16.60 -2.95
CA LEU A 305 20.58 -16.34 -3.71
C LEU A 305 20.25 -15.49 -4.95
N GLY A 306 21.26 -14.74 -5.41
CA GLY A 306 21.22 -14.16 -6.73
C GLY A 306 21.03 -15.25 -7.80
N TRP A 307 20.23 -14.96 -8.84
CA TRP A 307 19.79 -15.96 -9.82
C TRP A 307 20.94 -16.80 -10.39
N LEU A 308 22.04 -16.17 -10.83
CA LEU A 308 23.18 -16.88 -11.40
C LEU A 308 23.85 -17.85 -10.41
N ASN A 309 24.00 -17.43 -9.14
CA ASN A 309 24.58 -18.28 -8.09
C ASN A 309 23.67 -19.47 -7.79
N TRP A 310 22.35 -19.26 -7.72
CA TRP A 310 21.38 -20.34 -7.54
C TRP A 310 21.46 -21.39 -8.67
N GLN A 311 21.57 -20.93 -9.91
CA GLN A 311 21.65 -21.80 -11.09
C GLN A 311 22.87 -22.72 -11.07
N LEU A 312 23.99 -22.25 -10.54
CA LEU A 312 25.21 -23.01 -10.33
C LEU A 312 25.07 -23.96 -9.13
N MET A 313 24.63 -23.43 -7.98
CA MET A 313 24.56 -24.19 -6.73
C MET A 313 23.53 -25.31 -6.73
N ARG A 314 22.39 -25.16 -7.41
CA ARG A 314 21.36 -26.21 -7.49
C ARG A 314 21.86 -27.51 -8.13
N ARG A 315 22.96 -27.45 -8.90
CA ARG A 315 23.62 -28.63 -9.50
C ARG A 315 24.64 -29.29 -8.56
N MET A 316 24.94 -28.64 -7.43
CA MET A 316 25.93 -29.06 -6.43
C MET A 316 25.27 -29.39 -5.09
N ALA A 317 23.96 -29.64 -5.06
CA ALA A 317 23.22 -29.96 -3.82
C ALA A 317 23.59 -31.38 -3.34
N TYR A 318 24.63 -31.50 -2.52
CA TYR A 318 25.12 -32.77 -1.98
C TYR A 318 24.26 -33.32 -0.82
N GLN A 319 23.50 -32.46 -0.15
CA GLN A 319 22.64 -32.79 0.98
C GLN A 319 21.32 -32.00 0.93
N PRO A 320 20.24 -32.49 1.55
CA PRO A 320 18.92 -31.85 1.47
C PRO A 320 18.77 -30.62 2.37
N TRP A 321 19.72 -30.36 3.28
CA TRP A 321 19.67 -29.26 4.25
C TRP A 321 20.64 -28.13 3.88
N PHE A 322 20.23 -26.89 4.13
CA PHE A 322 21.07 -25.70 3.97
C PHE A 322 21.45 -25.08 5.32
N GLY A 323 20.56 -25.16 6.30
CA GLY A 323 20.79 -24.64 7.64
C GLY A 323 21.73 -25.53 8.45
N LEU A 324 22.70 -24.92 9.13
CA LEU A 324 23.67 -25.66 9.95
C LEU A 324 23.02 -26.53 11.04
N PRO A 325 21.94 -26.12 11.75
CA PRO A 325 21.29 -26.98 12.73
C PRO A 325 20.75 -28.29 12.12
N ASN A 326 20.09 -28.21 10.97
CA ASN A 326 19.55 -29.38 10.28
C ASN A 326 20.65 -30.26 9.69
N ILE A 327 21.72 -29.67 9.15
CA ILE A 327 22.90 -30.41 8.66
C ILE A 327 23.52 -31.23 9.80
N LEU A 328 23.73 -30.62 10.97
CA LEU A 328 24.37 -31.28 12.10
C LEU A 328 23.48 -32.36 12.74
N LEU A 329 22.17 -32.13 12.81
CA LEU A 329 21.20 -33.09 13.32
C LEU A 329 20.80 -34.15 12.28
N LYS A 330 21.14 -33.92 11.00
CA LYS A 330 20.75 -34.76 9.84
C LYS A 330 19.24 -34.99 9.78
N ASP A 331 18.47 -33.97 10.12
CA ASP A 331 17.01 -34.00 10.16
C ASP A 331 16.44 -32.59 9.92
N PHE A 332 15.20 -32.50 9.42
CA PHE A 332 14.49 -31.23 9.23
C PHE A 332 13.84 -30.76 10.53
N VAL A 333 14.71 -30.41 11.47
CA VAL A 333 14.34 -29.98 12.81
C VAL A 333 13.77 -28.55 12.81
N VAL A 334 14.25 -27.70 11.90
CA VAL A 334 13.71 -26.36 11.66
C VAL A 334 13.28 -26.19 10.19
N PRO A 335 12.20 -25.43 9.92
CA PRO A 335 11.77 -25.15 8.55
C PRO A 335 12.80 -24.29 7.80
N GLU A 336 13.09 -24.65 6.57
CA GLU A 336 14.00 -23.93 5.67
C GLU A 336 13.29 -23.57 4.36
N PHE A 337 13.27 -22.29 4.02
CA PHE A 337 12.70 -21.80 2.78
C PHE A 337 13.79 -21.18 1.90
N ILE A 338 14.06 -21.85 0.78
CA ILE A 338 15.16 -21.50 -0.12
C ILE A 338 14.61 -21.04 -1.46
N GLN A 339 15.16 -19.93 -1.96
CA GLN A 339 14.88 -19.38 -3.27
C GLN A 339 13.37 -19.16 -3.50
N ASP A 340 12.73 -19.94 -4.38
CA ASP A 340 11.32 -19.80 -4.76
C ASP A 340 10.36 -20.35 -3.67
N ALA A 341 10.88 -21.04 -2.66
CA ALA A 341 10.10 -21.44 -1.49
C ALA A 341 10.02 -20.34 -0.42
N ALA A 342 10.85 -19.28 -0.51
CA ALA A 342 10.90 -18.17 0.44
C ALA A 342 9.78 -17.14 0.21
N GLU A 343 8.54 -17.63 0.21
CA GLU A 343 7.34 -16.81 0.06
C GLU A 343 6.90 -16.21 1.41
N PRO A 344 6.49 -14.93 1.47
CA PRO A 344 6.14 -14.25 2.72
C PRO A 344 5.11 -15.00 3.58
N GLU A 345 4.04 -15.51 2.98
CA GLU A 345 2.98 -16.25 3.67
C GLU A 345 3.50 -17.56 4.27
N ALA A 346 4.36 -18.28 3.56
CA ALA A 346 4.93 -19.54 4.04
C ALA A 346 5.86 -19.31 5.24
N ILE A 347 6.67 -18.25 5.18
CA ILE A 347 7.56 -17.84 6.27
C ILE A 347 6.74 -17.44 7.50
N ALA A 348 5.69 -16.63 7.31
CA ALA A 348 4.81 -16.19 8.39
C ALA A 348 4.08 -17.37 9.05
N GLN A 349 3.51 -18.27 8.25
CA GLN A 349 2.84 -19.48 8.74
C GLN A 349 3.79 -20.37 9.54
N ALA A 350 5.02 -20.59 9.06
CA ALA A 350 6.00 -21.37 9.78
C ALA A 350 6.45 -20.71 11.09
N GLY A 351 6.55 -19.38 11.11
CA GLY A 351 6.86 -18.61 12.32
C GLY A 351 5.74 -18.70 13.37
N LEU A 352 4.49 -18.52 12.95
CA LEU A 352 3.32 -18.65 13.82
C LEU A 352 3.14 -20.08 14.34
N ALA A 353 3.38 -21.08 13.49
CA ALA A 353 3.31 -22.49 13.89
C ALA A 353 4.31 -22.87 15.00
N TRP A 354 5.40 -22.10 15.18
CA TRP A 354 6.24 -22.26 16.36
C TRP A 354 5.52 -21.75 17.61
N LEU A 355 4.92 -20.57 17.56
CA LEU A 355 4.22 -19.95 18.70
C LEU A 355 3.01 -20.77 19.17
N ASP A 356 2.36 -21.48 18.25
CA ASP A 356 1.14 -22.24 18.54
C ASP A 356 1.38 -23.67 19.08
N ASP A 357 2.63 -24.18 19.04
CA ASP A 357 2.96 -25.57 19.41
C ASP A 357 4.11 -25.63 20.44
N ALA A 358 3.76 -25.39 21.71
CA ALA A 358 4.72 -25.47 22.83
C ALA A 358 5.43 -26.84 22.95
N PRO A 359 4.75 -28.00 22.81
CA PRO A 359 5.42 -29.31 22.81
C PRO A 359 6.49 -29.44 21.73
N ARG A 360 6.27 -28.87 20.54
CA ARG A 360 7.27 -28.85 19.46
C ARG A 360 8.45 -27.96 19.81
N GLN A 361 8.22 -26.80 20.42
CA GLN A 361 9.31 -25.95 20.92
C GLN A 361 10.17 -26.67 21.97
N GLU A 362 9.56 -27.38 22.93
CA GLU A 362 10.32 -28.12 23.94
C GLU A 362 11.18 -29.22 23.33
N ARG A 363 10.65 -29.96 22.34
CA ARG A 363 11.44 -30.98 21.61
C ARG A 363 12.63 -30.34 20.91
N LEU A 364 12.41 -29.22 20.22
CA LEU A 364 13.48 -28.47 19.56
C LEU A 364 14.56 -28.04 20.56
N GLN A 365 14.18 -27.47 21.70
CA GLN A 365 15.11 -27.03 22.74
C GLN A 365 15.95 -28.19 23.28
N ARG A 366 15.35 -29.37 23.48
CA ARG A 366 16.08 -30.59 23.87
C ARG A 366 17.07 -31.02 22.78
N GLN A 367 16.64 -31.12 21.54
CA GLN A 367 17.51 -31.48 20.41
C GLN A 367 18.70 -30.51 20.25
N PHE A 368 18.47 -29.21 20.39
CA PHE A 368 19.54 -28.22 20.35
C PHE A 368 20.45 -28.26 21.58
N THR A 369 19.95 -28.70 22.73
CA THR A 369 20.77 -28.90 23.93
C THR A 369 21.67 -30.12 23.77
N ASP A 370 21.12 -31.22 23.28
CA ASP A 370 21.88 -32.44 22.99
C ASP A 370 22.95 -32.18 21.93
N LEU A 371 22.60 -31.46 20.86
CA LEU A 371 23.54 -31.01 19.84
C LEU A 371 24.68 -30.20 20.47
N HIS A 372 24.35 -29.18 21.25
CA HIS A 372 25.35 -28.34 21.93
C HIS A 372 26.30 -29.16 22.82
N LEU A 373 25.77 -30.07 23.63
CA LEU A 373 26.57 -30.92 24.51
C LEU A 373 27.46 -31.87 23.69
N SER A 374 26.95 -32.42 22.59
CA SER A 374 27.72 -33.30 21.71
C SER A 374 28.90 -32.58 21.04
N LEU A 375 28.74 -31.29 20.73
CA LEU A 375 29.76 -30.45 20.09
C LEU A 375 30.76 -29.86 21.09
N ARG A 376 30.47 -29.92 22.39
CA ARG A 376 31.36 -29.42 23.45
C ARG A 376 32.51 -30.41 23.69
N GLN A 377 33.41 -30.46 22.73
CA GLN A 377 34.60 -31.32 22.74
C GLN A 377 35.86 -30.49 22.60
N ASP A 378 37.00 -31.05 22.99
CA ASP A 378 38.30 -30.44 22.70
C ASP A 378 38.62 -30.64 21.21
N THR A 379 38.29 -29.62 20.42
CA THR A 379 38.51 -29.62 18.97
C THR A 379 39.97 -29.82 18.61
N ALA A 380 40.91 -29.28 19.40
CA ALA A 380 42.34 -29.41 19.12
C ALA A 380 42.76 -30.87 19.29
N ALA A 381 42.41 -31.49 20.41
CA ALA A 381 42.71 -32.90 20.67
C ALA A 381 42.07 -33.82 19.62
N ARG A 382 40.77 -33.64 19.33
CA ARG A 382 40.05 -34.44 18.31
C ARG A 382 40.67 -34.32 16.92
N SER A 383 41.11 -33.13 16.55
CA SER A 383 41.75 -32.89 15.25
C SER A 383 43.13 -33.56 15.20
N SER A 384 43.91 -33.45 16.28
CA SER A 384 45.20 -34.13 16.40
C SER A 384 45.06 -35.65 16.32
N ASP A 385 44.09 -36.24 17.02
CA ASP A 385 43.84 -37.69 17.00
C ASP A 385 43.43 -38.19 15.61
N ALA A 386 42.57 -37.43 14.91
CA ALA A 386 42.16 -37.76 13.54
C ALA A 386 43.33 -37.67 12.56
N LEU A 387 44.17 -36.64 12.65
CA LEU A 387 45.38 -36.50 11.84
C LEU A 387 46.38 -37.61 12.13
N ALA A 388 46.58 -37.97 13.40
CA ALA A 388 47.44 -39.08 13.79
C ALA A 388 46.96 -40.41 13.19
N THR A 389 45.65 -40.64 13.16
CA THR A 389 45.05 -41.83 12.54
C THR A 389 45.27 -41.86 11.02
N LEU A 390 45.19 -40.71 10.34
CA LEU A 390 45.46 -40.63 8.91
C LEU A 390 46.95 -40.84 8.59
N LEU A 391 47.85 -40.29 9.41
CA LEU A 391 49.29 -40.44 9.26
C LEU A 391 49.79 -41.86 9.57
N GLN A 392 49.08 -42.62 10.40
CA GLN A 392 49.39 -44.03 10.66
C GLN A 392 48.90 -44.96 9.55
N ASN A 393 47.94 -44.52 8.74
CA ASN A 393 47.37 -45.27 7.61
C ASN A 393 47.88 -44.80 6.24
N ALA A 394 48.81 -43.85 6.21
CA ALA A 394 49.52 -43.35 5.03
C ALA A 394 50.94 -43.93 5.01
#